data_AF-A0A975KLA5-F1
#
_entry.id   AF-A0A975KLA5-F1
#
_cell.length_a   1.000
_cell.length_b   1.000
_cell.length_c   1.000
_cell.angle_alpha   90.00
_cell.angle_beta   90.00
_cell.angle_gamma   90.00
#
_symmetry.space_group_name_H-M   'P 1'
#
loop_
_entity.id
_entity.type
_entity.pdbx_description
1 polymer ?
#
loop_
_entity_poly.entity_id
_entity_poly.type
_entity_poly.pdbx_seq_one_letter_code
_entity_poly.pdbx_strand_id
1 'polypeptide(L)'
;MKDYMPGLIISLIIYIILELVNWQVYNNVMPFGVLISFLVSYVIVSKHNIDTRKTVSAKRRILGYITYVFIFLLCVYFSLPELTFNQAKEKVLNNHDITIEETYNVPLLPDNEWNPFETNWAYFFEGVNSMSEKISIMVIPDTGKVFVMD
;
A
#
# COMPACT_ATOMS: atom_id res chain seq x y z
N MET A 1 25.36 -9.10 15.14
CA MET A 1 24.28 -8.08 15.21
C MET A 1 24.67 -6.78 14.52
N LYS A 2 25.85 -6.19 14.80
CA LYS A 2 26.27 -4.92 14.18
C LYS A 2 26.25 -4.91 12.65
N ASP A 3 26.57 -6.04 12.02
CA ASP A 3 26.62 -6.13 10.55
C ASP A 3 25.24 -6.11 9.86
N TYR A 4 24.15 -6.32 10.62
CA TYR A 4 22.78 -6.22 10.11
C TYR A 4 22.19 -4.81 10.26
N MET A 5 22.78 -3.95 11.09
CA MET A 5 22.23 -2.63 11.41
C MET A 5 22.03 -1.73 10.19
N PRO A 6 22.96 -1.67 9.20
CA PRO A 6 22.75 -0.83 8.03
C PRO A 6 21.50 -1.21 7.25
N GLY A 7 21.30 -2.52 7.04
CA GLY A 7 20.10 -3.03 6.37
C GLY A 7 18.83 -2.71 7.15
N LEU A 8 18.85 -2.94 8.47
CA LEU A 8 17.71 -2.67 9.35
C LEU A 8 17.32 -1.19 9.36
N ILE A 9 18.29 -0.27 9.47
CA ILE A 9 18.02 1.18 9.47
C ILE A 9 17.39 1.60 8.14
N ILE A 10 17.96 1.16 7.01
CA ILE A 10 17.42 1.49 5.68
C ILE A 10 16.00 0.93 5.54
N SER A 11 15.76 -0.32 5.91
CA SER A 11 14.43 -0.93 5.86
C SER A 11 13.42 -0.18 6.72
N LEU A 12 13.81 0.25 7.93
CA LEU A 12 12.95 1.00 8.83
C LEU A 12 12.61 2.39 8.27
N ILE A 13 13.59 3.09 7.72
CA ILE A 13 13.37 4.41 7.10
C ILE A 13 12.39 4.28 5.93
N ILE A 14 12.59 3.29 5.04
CA ILE A 14 11.69 3.07 3.91
C ILE A 14 10.28 2.69 4.38
N TYR A 15 10.18 1.81 5.38
CA TYR A 15 8.90 1.45 5.99
C TYR A 15 8.15 2.68 6.50
N ILE A 16 8.82 3.55 7.26
CA ILE A 16 8.23 4.79 7.79
C ILE A 16 7.74 5.70 6.66
N ILE A 17 8.52 5.86 5.60
CA ILE A 17 8.11 6.68 4.45
C ILE A 17 6.84 6.10 3.80
N LEU A 18 6.81 4.79 3.56
CA LEU A 18 5.64 4.14 2.97
C LEU A 18 4.41 4.27 3.89
N GLU A 19 4.58 4.08 5.19
CA GLU A 19 3.50 4.22 6.16
C GLU A 19 2.94 5.64 6.20
N LEU A 20 3.82 6.66 6.14
CA LEU A 20 3.39 8.06 6.06
C LEU A 20 2.58 8.33 4.78
N VAL A 21 2.99 7.78 3.64
CA VAL A 21 2.24 7.89 2.39
C VAL A 21 0.88 7.18 2.51
N ASN A 22 0.86 5.96 3.06
CA ASN A 22 -0.37 5.21 3.27
C ASN A 22 -1.36 5.96 4.16
N TRP A 23 -0.87 6.51 5.27
CA TRP A 23 -1.70 7.28 6.20
C TRP A 23 -2.22 8.58 5.58
N GLN A 24 -1.35 9.36 4.92
CA GLN A 24 -1.72 10.69 4.41
C GLN A 24 -2.53 10.65 3.11
N VAL A 25 -2.24 9.70 2.22
CA VAL A 25 -2.76 9.69 0.85
C VAL A 25 -3.85 8.65 0.66
N TYR A 26 -3.68 7.47 1.26
CA TYR A 26 -4.55 6.31 1.08
C TYR A 26 -5.37 5.99 2.33
N ASN A 27 -5.32 6.81 3.38
CA ASN A 27 -6.05 6.59 4.62
C ASN A 27 -5.90 5.15 5.17
N ASN A 28 -4.71 4.55 5.11
CA ASN A 28 -4.42 3.21 5.61
C ASN A 28 -5.00 2.01 4.81
N VAL A 29 -5.37 2.15 3.53
CA VAL A 29 -5.84 1.00 2.72
C VAL A 29 -4.76 0.32 1.88
N MET A 30 -3.55 0.89 1.78
CA MET A 30 -2.49 0.32 0.93
C MET A 30 -2.04 -1.06 1.47
N PRO A 31 -1.89 -2.09 0.63
CA PRO A 31 -1.40 -3.40 1.06
C PRO A 31 0.12 -3.41 1.32
N PHE A 32 0.51 -3.75 2.56
CA PHE A 32 1.92 -3.77 2.98
C PHE A 32 2.58 -5.16 3.01
N GLY A 33 1.83 -6.25 2.84
CA GLY A 33 2.34 -7.61 3.11
C GLY A 33 3.62 -7.96 2.34
N VAL A 34 3.62 -7.75 1.03
CA VAL A 34 4.79 -7.99 0.18
C VAL A 34 5.92 -7.01 0.51
N LEU A 35 5.60 -5.73 0.70
CA LEU A 35 6.58 -4.68 0.97
C LEU A 35 7.35 -4.94 2.27
N ILE A 36 6.65 -5.28 3.35
CA ILE A 36 7.27 -5.66 4.62
C ILE A 36 8.17 -6.88 4.43
N SER A 37 7.70 -7.91 3.72
CA SER A 37 8.48 -9.12 3.46
C SER A 37 9.79 -8.80 2.72
N PHE A 38 9.75 -7.92 1.71
CA PHE A 38 10.95 -7.42 1.06
C PHE A 38 11.84 -6.63 2.01
N LEU A 39 11.30 -5.68 2.79
CA LEU A 39 12.10 -4.89 3.71
C LEU A 39 12.79 -5.76 4.77
N VAL A 40 12.15 -6.81 5.25
CA VAL A 40 12.77 -7.79 6.17
C VAL A 40 13.86 -8.58 5.45
N SER A 41 13.58 -9.10 4.25
CA SER A 41 14.57 -9.88 3.49
C SER A 41 15.79 -9.05 3.08
N TYR A 42 15.63 -7.73 2.91
CA TYR A 42 16.71 -6.79 2.62
C TYR A 42 17.79 -6.79 3.72
N VAL A 43 17.40 -6.99 4.98
CA VAL A 43 18.34 -7.09 6.10
C VAL A 43 19.31 -8.25 5.88
N ILE A 44 18.80 -9.39 5.40
CA ILE A 44 19.60 -10.58 5.09
C ILE A 44 20.46 -10.35 3.84
N VAL A 45 19.87 -9.81 2.78
CA VAL A 45 20.58 -9.50 1.52
C VAL A 45 21.72 -8.51 1.75
N SER A 46 21.49 -7.50 2.58
CA SER A 46 22.50 -6.50 2.96
C SER A 46 23.67 -7.17 3.67
N LYS A 47 23.42 -8.07 4.63
CA LYS A 47 24.49 -8.81 5.30
C LYS A 47 25.23 -9.72 4.34
N HIS A 48 24.51 -10.48 3.53
CA HIS A 48 25.13 -11.38 2.55
C HIS A 48 26.07 -10.61 1.61
N ASN A 49 25.65 -9.42 1.17
CA ASN A 49 26.48 -8.53 0.37
C ASN A 49 27.70 -7.98 1.12
N ILE A 50 27.64 -7.88 2.45
CA ILE A 50 28.77 -7.49 3.30
C ILE A 50 29.77 -8.66 3.41
N ASP A 51 29.28 -9.86 3.67
CA ASP A 51 30.10 -11.06 3.90
C ASP A 51 30.83 -11.50 2.61
N THR A 52 30.17 -11.40 1.47
CA THR A 52 30.72 -11.81 0.16
C THR A 52 31.62 -10.78 -0.50
N ARG A 53 31.90 -9.63 0.17
CA ARG A 53 32.72 -8.53 -0.37
C ARG A 53 34.07 -8.96 -0.92
N LYS A 54 34.72 -9.93 -0.28
CA LYS A 54 36.07 -10.39 -0.62
C LYS A 54 36.09 -11.49 -1.68
N THR A 55 34.98 -12.21 -1.85
CA THR A 55 34.91 -13.45 -2.64
C THR A 55 34.20 -13.24 -3.98
N VAL A 56 33.27 -12.29 -4.04
CA VAL A 56 32.44 -12.03 -5.23
C VAL A 56 32.86 -10.72 -5.88
N SER A 57 33.03 -10.73 -7.20
CA SER A 57 33.34 -9.53 -7.99
C SER A 57 32.32 -8.41 -7.72
N ALA A 58 32.82 -7.17 -7.57
CA ALA A 58 32.00 -5.99 -7.32
C ALA A 58 30.84 -5.84 -8.33
N LYS A 59 31.07 -6.17 -9.61
CA LYS A 59 30.04 -6.10 -10.67
C LYS A 59 28.84 -7.00 -10.37
N ARG A 60 29.06 -8.24 -9.92
CA ARG A 60 27.97 -9.19 -9.61
C ARG A 60 27.17 -8.76 -8.39
N ARG A 61 27.83 -8.21 -7.37
CA ARG A 61 27.17 -7.68 -6.16
C ARG A 61 26.30 -6.47 -6.48
N ILE A 62 26.81 -5.54 -7.27
CA ILE A 62 26.06 -4.36 -7.72
C ILE A 62 24.85 -4.78 -8.56
N LEU A 63 25.04 -5.72 -9.51
CA LEU A 63 23.94 -6.22 -10.32
C LEU A 63 22.84 -6.85 -9.45
N GLY A 64 23.19 -7.73 -8.51
CA GLY A 64 22.22 -8.34 -7.60
C GLY A 64 21.48 -7.30 -6.73
N TYR A 65 22.17 -6.27 -6.25
CA TYR A 65 21.54 -5.17 -5.53
C TYR A 65 20.57 -4.37 -6.40
N ILE A 66 20.96 -4.03 -7.64
CA ILE A 66 20.09 -3.31 -8.59
C ILE A 66 18.86 -4.15 -8.92
N THR A 67 19.03 -5.44 -9.20
CA THR A 67 17.89 -6.34 -9.45
C THR A 67 16.96 -6.39 -8.25
N TYR A 68 17.50 -6.48 -7.03
CA TYR A 68 16.71 -6.47 -5.81
C TYR A 68 15.90 -5.17 -5.66
N VAL A 69 16.55 -4.01 -5.83
CA VAL A 69 15.88 -2.71 -5.77
C VAL A 69 14.82 -2.58 -6.85
N PHE A 70 15.09 -3.04 -8.07
CA PHE A 70 14.13 -3.01 -9.16
C PHE A 70 12.88 -3.84 -8.86
N ILE A 71 13.05 -5.07 -8.36
CA ILE A 71 11.92 -5.92 -7.95
C ILE A 71 11.14 -5.26 -6.81
N PHE A 72 11.83 -4.66 -5.83
CA PHE A 72 11.17 -3.92 -4.75
C PHE A 72 10.32 -2.76 -5.30
N LEU A 73 10.86 -1.96 -6.23
CA LEU A 73 10.12 -0.86 -6.85
C LEU A 73 8.89 -1.35 -7.63
N LEU A 74 9.00 -2.49 -8.33
CA LEU A 74 7.84 -3.12 -8.97
C LEU A 74 6.78 -3.53 -7.93
N CYS A 75 7.20 -4.13 -6.82
CA CYS A 75 6.27 -4.49 -5.76
C CYS A 75 5.58 -3.25 -5.17
N VAL A 76 6.32 -2.15 -4.96
CA VAL A 76 5.74 -0.87 -4.52
C VAL A 76 4.69 -0.40 -5.51
N TYR A 77 5.03 -0.39 -6.81
CA TYR A 77 4.10 0.03 -7.87
C TYR A 77 2.80 -0.77 -7.86
N PHE A 78 2.88 -2.11 -7.80
CA PHE A 78 1.69 -2.97 -7.76
C PHE A 78 0.91 -2.87 -6.44
N SER A 79 1.55 -2.44 -5.35
CA SER A 79 0.88 -2.27 -4.05
C SER A 79 0.17 -0.93 -3.92
N LEU A 80 0.25 -0.01 -4.91
CA LEU A 80 -0.44 1.27 -4.84
C LEU A 80 -1.89 1.09 -5.31
N PRO A 81 -2.89 1.45 -4.47
CA PRO A 81 -4.27 1.48 -4.91
C PRO A 81 -4.49 2.42 -6.10
N GLU A 82 -5.46 2.11 -6.96
CA GLU A 82 -5.82 2.94 -8.11
C GLU A 82 -6.32 4.33 -7.67
N LEU A 83 -7.10 4.37 -6.57
CA LEU A 83 -7.65 5.59 -6.01
C LEU A 83 -7.06 5.94 -4.65
N THR A 84 -6.60 7.19 -4.55
CA THR A 84 -6.37 7.85 -3.26
C THR A 84 -7.69 8.15 -2.56
N PHE A 85 -7.65 8.39 -1.24
CA PHE A 85 -8.86 8.72 -0.47
C PHE A 85 -9.57 9.97 -1.02
N ASN A 86 -8.82 11.01 -1.38
CA ASN A 86 -9.37 12.25 -1.91
C ASN A 86 -10.02 12.03 -3.29
N GLN A 87 -9.41 11.23 -4.17
CA GLN A 87 -10.01 10.90 -5.47
C GLN A 87 -11.28 10.07 -5.30
N ALA A 88 -11.31 9.12 -4.36
CA ALA A 88 -12.51 8.37 -4.06
C ALA A 88 -13.63 9.28 -3.53
N LYS A 89 -13.30 10.20 -2.60
CA LYS A 89 -14.24 11.18 -2.07
C LYS A 89 -14.81 12.09 -3.16
N GLU A 90 -13.94 12.63 -4.02
CA GLU A 90 -14.37 13.47 -5.15
C GLU A 90 -15.25 12.69 -6.13
N LYS A 91 -14.90 11.43 -6.43
CA LYS A 91 -15.71 10.55 -7.26
C LYS A 91 -17.10 10.32 -6.67
N VAL A 92 -17.22 10.19 -5.35
CA VAL A 92 -18.52 10.05 -4.67
C VAL A 92 -19.33 11.34 -4.78
N LEU A 93 -18.74 12.49 -4.44
CA LEU A 93 -19.43 13.79 -4.48
C LEU A 93 -19.86 14.20 -5.90
N ASN A 94 -19.11 13.82 -6.92
CA ASN A 94 -19.43 14.16 -8.31
C ASN A 94 -20.51 13.26 -8.94
N ASN A 95 -20.66 12.03 -8.46
CA ASN A 95 -21.57 11.04 -9.06
C ASN A 95 -22.84 10.79 -8.23
N HIS A 96 -22.87 11.26 -6.98
CA HIS A 96 -23.99 11.05 -6.07
C HIS A 96 -24.38 12.37 -5.40
N ASP A 97 -25.68 12.60 -5.29
CA ASP A 97 -26.21 13.71 -4.50
C ASP A 97 -26.13 13.35 -3.02
N ILE A 98 -24.96 13.60 -2.42
CA ILE A 98 -24.67 13.27 -1.03
C ILE A 98 -23.89 14.39 -0.35
N THR A 99 -24.32 14.75 0.84
CA THR A 99 -23.53 15.50 1.81
C THR A 99 -22.89 14.52 2.78
N ILE A 100 -21.59 14.30 2.65
CA ILE A 100 -20.84 13.33 3.47
C ILE A 100 -20.76 13.83 4.92
N GLU A 101 -21.27 13.02 5.85
CA GLU A 101 -21.23 13.26 7.29
C GLU A 101 -20.11 12.45 7.97
N GLU A 102 -19.93 11.19 7.56
CA GLU A 102 -18.93 10.29 8.13
C GLU A 102 -18.11 9.56 7.07
N THR A 103 -16.86 9.26 7.41
CA THR A 103 -15.96 8.48 6.56
C THR A 103 -15.13 7.53 7.39
N TYR A 104 -15.04 6.27 6.97
CA TYR A 104 -14.20 5.26 7.59
C TYR A 104 -13.82 4.18 6.58
N ASN A 105 -12.95 3.25 6.97
CA ASN A 105 -12.60 2.12 6.12
C ASN A 105 -13.30 0.86 6.62
N VAL A 106 -13.72 0.01 5.69
CA VAL A 106 -14.38 -1.26 5.97
C VAL A 106 -13.58 -2.41 5.39
N PRO A 107 -13.42 -3.54 6.10
CA PRO A 107 -12.67 -4.66 5.59
C PRO A 107 -13.42 -5.31 4.42
N LEU A 108 -12.68 -5.64 3.37
CA LEU A 108 -13.15 -6.46 2.27
C LEU A 108 -12.97 -7.93 2.63
N LEU A 109 -13.97 -8.74 2.31
CA LEU A 109 -13.79 -10.18 2.34
C LEU A 109 -12.92 -10.56 1.14
N PRO A 110 -11.84 -11.34 1.35
CA PRO A 110 -11.06 -11.82 0.24
C PRO A 110 -11.97 -12.66 -0.66
N ASP A 111 -11.98 -12.34 -1.95
CA ASP A 111 -12.44 -13.28 -2.95
C ASP A 111 -11.57 -14.56 -2.83
N ASN A 112 -12.06 -15.71 -3.31
CA ASN A 112 -11.34 -16.99 -3.17
C ASN A 112 -9.95 -17.03 -3.85
N GLU A 113 -9.48 -15.90 -4.40
CA GLU A 113 -8.19 -15.71 -5.05
C GLU A 113 -7.27 -14.88 -4.15
N TRP A 114 -6.15 -15.47 -3.72
CA TRP A 114 -5.17 -14.76 -2.93
C TRP A 114 -4.33 -13.83 -3.81
N ASN A 115 -4.48 -12.51 -3.63
CA ASN A 115 -3.66 -11.50 -4.27
C ASN A 115 -2.93 -10.64 -3.20
N PRO A 116 -1.59 -10.71 -3.10
CA PRO A 116 -0.86 -10.03 -2.05
C PRO A 116 -0.64 -8.52 -2.32
N PHE A 117 -1.08 -8.04 -3.49
CA PHE A 117 -1.05 -6.64 -3.91
C PHE A 117 -2.43 -5.98 -3.85
N GLU A 118 -3.47 -6.71 -3.45
CA GLU A 118 -4.83 -6.19 -3.36
C GLU A 118 -5.11 -5.68 -1.96
N THR A 119 -5.85 -4.57 -1.89
CA THR A 119 -6.33 -4.00 -0.64
C THR A 119 -7.39 -4.88 -0.01
N ASN A 120 -7.28 -5.05 1.31
CA ASN A 120 -8.31 -5.72 2.11
C ASN A 120 -9.28 -4.71 2.74
N TRP A 121 -9.30 -3.46 2.26
CA TRP A 121 -10.10 -2.38 2.83
C TRP A 121 -10.74 -1.55 1.73
N ALA A 122 -11.99 -1.16 1.93
CA ALA A 122 -12.68 -0.19 1.10
C ALA A 122 -12.89 1.12 1.85
N TYR A 123 -12.97 2.21 1.07
CA TYR A 123 -13.40 3.50 1.61
C TYR A 123 -14.92 3.49 1.75
N PHE A 124 -15.43 3.93 2.89
CA PHE A 124 -16.84 4.03 3.18
C PHE A 124 -17.21 5.47 3.49
N PHE A 125 -18.30 5.94 2.89
CA PHE A 125 -18.82 7.29 2.99
C PHE A 125 -20.29 7.21 3.40
N GLU A 126 -20.65 7.82 4.52
CA GLU A 126 -22.04 7.97 4.95
C GLU A 126 -22.44 9.43 4.89
N GLY A 127 -23.70 9.67 4.56
CA GLY A 127 -24.25 11.01 4.49
C GLY A 127 -25.73 11.04 4.18
N VAL A 128 -26.19 12.21 3.78
CA VAL A 128 -27.60 12.46 3.41
C VAL A 128 -27.72 13.04 2.02
N ASN A 129 -28.78 12.68 1.29
CA ASN A 129 -29.12 13.31 0.01
C ASN A 129 -29.91 14.61 0.17
N SER A 130 -30.24 15.28 -0.94
CA SER A 130 -31.09 16.48 -0.92
C SER A 130 -32.48 16.27 -0.31
N MET A 131 -32.95 15.01 -0.25
CA MET A 131 -34.22 14.61 0.38
C MET A 131 -34.07 14.26 1.87
N SER A 132 -32.89 14.44 2.47
CA SER A 132 -32.56 14.05 3.85
C SER A 132 -32.67 12.55 4.14
N GLU A 133 -32.55 11.71 3.10
CA GLU A 133 -32.44 10.26 3.24
C GLU A 133 -30.98 9.88 3.43
N LYS A 134 -30.74 8.92 4.33
CA LYS A 134 -29.40 8.39 4.56
C LYS A 134 -28.96 7.58 3.35
N ILE A 135 -27.72 7.82 2.91
CA ILE A 135 -27.08 7.05 1.85
C ILE A 135 -25.70 6.64 2.33
N SER A 136 -25.35 5.39 2.08
CA SER A 136 -24.03 4.84 2.35
C SER A 136 -23.38 4.39 1.04
N ILE A 137 -22.13 4.78 0.85
CA ILE A 137 -21.39 4.52 -0.39
C ILE A 137 -20.05 3.89 -0.07
N MET A 138 -19.78 2.74 -0.67
CA MET A 138 -18.51 2.04 -0.58
C MET A 138 -17.74 2.16 -1.89
N VAL A 139 -16.44 2.46 -1.82
CA VAL A 139 -15.55 2.54 -2.97
C VAL A 139 -14.38 1.57 -2.77
N ILE A 140 -14.20 0.65 -3.72
CA ILE A 140 -13.03 -0.25 -3.74
C ILE A 140 -11.82 0.52 -4.30
N PRO A 141 -10.74 0.73 -3.50
CA PRO A 141 -9.60 1.55 -3.89
C PRO A 141 -8.86 1.05 -5.14
N ASP A 142 -8.77 -0.27 -5.32
CA ASP A 142 -7.94 -0.88 -6.38
C ASP A 142 -8.62 -0.96 -7.74
N THR A 143 -9.95 -0.93 -7.77
CA THR A 143 -10.74 -1.05 -9.02
C THR A 143 -11.58 0.19 -9.31
N GLY A 144 -11.66 1.10 -8.34
CA GLY A 144 -12.56 2.24 -8.36
C GLY A 144 -14.04 1.88 -8.42
N LYS A 145 -14.44 0.61 -8.21
CA LYS A 145 -15.86 0.21 -8.18
C LYS A 145 -16.57 0.90 -7.03
N VAL A 146 -17.78 1.37 -7.30
CA VAL A 146 -18.63 2.09 -6.34
C VAL A 146 -19.89 1.26 -6.09
N PHE A 147 -20.26 1.11 -4.83
CA PHE A 147 -21.46 0.41 -4.39
C PHE A 147 -22.28 1.37 -3.53
N VAL A 148 -23.55 1.57 -3.92
CA VAL A 148 -24.52 2.32 -3.13
C VAL A 148 -25.29 1.32 -2.28
N MET A 149 -25.41 1.62 -0.99
CA MET A 149 -26.17 0.84 -0.03
C MET A 149 -27.33 1.71 0.49
N ASP A 150 -28.54 1.20 0.30
CA ASP A 150 -29.81 1.79 0.77
C ASP A 150 -30.22 1.20 2.13
#